data_AF-A0A1F9YU43-F1
#
_entry.id   AF-A0A1F9YU43-F1
#
_cell.length_a   1.000
_cell.length_b   1.000
_cell.length_c   1.000
_cell.angle_alpha   90.00
_cell.angle_beta   90.00
_cell.angle_gamma   90.00
#
_symmetry.space_group_name_H-M   'P 1'
#
loop_
_entity.id
_entity.type
_entity.pdbx_description
1 polymer ?
#
loop_
_entity_poly.entity_id
_entity_poly.type
_entity_poly.pdbx_seq_one_letter_code
_entity_poly.pdbx_strand_id
1 'polypeptide(L)'
;MTIWEQTTNITVHVFQMSEVMSTGVSFFTAATVSEIYSVTSDGTYLTIYCYKVPPEPMTGIGTGNNIVAVRLDGVLEHPEGLYASTIVSYVVGVGGVEESRWNALGPETQVGPYMDLPYTAMGDYGSELVLAFMYVDVEQIDATLDFDPDTVNPKSNGKWVTCYIELPEGYDPEDIDLSSVMLNEAVPADLSHVAAYGDADGDDIADVMLKFDREAVQNTLMPGESVQVEVSGVLEDGIVFSGTDTITVLDKN
;
A
#
# COMPACT_ATOMS: atom_id res chain seq x y z
N MET A 1 15.41 -9.84 3.57
CA MET A 1 15.11 -9.04 2.37
C MET A 1 14.58 -9.96 1.33
N THR A 2 13.47 -9.58 0.73
CA THR A 2 12.78 -10.35 -0.30
C THR A 2 12.75 -9.52 -1.57
N ILE A 3 13.11 -10.14 -2.69
CA ILE A 3 13.06 -9.57 -4.04
C ILE A 3 12.11 -10.42 -4.87
N TRP A 4 11.19 -9.77 -5.55
CA TRP A 4 10.32 -10.38 -6.54
C TRP A 4 10.83 -9.97 -7.93
N GLU A 5 11.10 -10.95 -8.79
CA GLU A 5 11.35 -10.72 -10.21
C GLU A 5 10.26 -11.37 -11.06
N GLN A 6 10.05 -10.90 -12.28
CA GLN A 6 9.06 -11.49 -13.18
C GLN A 6 9.48 -11.43 -14.65
N THR A 7 9.82 -12.57 -15.23
CA THR A 7 9.90 -12.69 -16.70
C THR A 7 8.61 -13.22 -17.30
N THR A 8 8.15 -14.36 -16.79
CA THR A 8 6.89 -15.00 -17.19
C THR A 8 5.98 -15.14 -15.97
N ASN A 9 6.51 -15.79 -14.93
CA ASN A 9 5.89 -15.86 -13.61
C ASN A 9 6.76 -15.10 -12.62
N ILE A 10 6.14 -14.68 -11.53
CA ILE A 10 6.84 -14.09 -10.39
C ILE A 10 7.73 -15.16 -9.75
N THR A 11 8.99 -14.82 -9.52
CA THR A 11 9.96 -15.62 -8.76
C THR A 11 10.42 -14.83 -7.55
N VAL A 12 10.52 -15.49 -6.41
CA VAL A 12 10.83 -14.88 -5.12
C VAL A 12 12.23 -15.28 -4.67
N HIS A 13 13.04 -14.31 -4.33
CA HIS A 13 14.40 -14.49 -3.82
C HIS A 13 14.50 -13.89 -2.42
N VAL A 14 14.96 -14.68 -1.45
CA VAL A 14 15.05 -14.26 -0.04
C VAL A 14 16.50 -14.30 0.42
N PHE A 15 16.97 -13.19 0.98
CA PHE A 15 18.35 -13.00 1.42
C PHE A 15 18.44 -12.47 2.85
N GLN A 16 19.52 -12.84 3.54
CA GLN A 16 19.87 -12.28 4.83
C GLN A 16 20.50 -10.90 4.65
N MET A 17 19.96 -9.87 5.30
CA MET A 17 20.47 -8.50 5.15
C MET A 17 21.94 -8.36 5.59
N SER A 18 22.40 -9.16 6.56
CA SER A 18 23.81 -9.18 6.97
C SER A 18 24.75 -9.60 5.83
N GLU A 19 24.31 -10.46 4.92
CA GLU A 19 25.09 -10.89 3.76
C GLU A 19 25.07 -9.81 2.68
N VAL A 20 23.88 -9.24 2.41
CA VAL A 20 23.69 -8.15 1.45
C VAL A 20 24.57 -6.93 1.79
N MET A 21 24.70 -6.60 3.08
CA MET A 21 25.52 -5.47 3.55
C MET A 21 27.03 -5.78 3.65
N SER A 22 27.43 -7.06 3.74
CA SER A 22 28.84 -7.42 3.94
C SER A 22 29.55 -7.78 2.64
N THR A 23 29.05 -8.80 1.94
CA THR A 23 29.66 -9.32 0.70
C THR A 23 28.82 -9.02 -0.54
N GLY A 24 27.57 -8.61 -0.35
CA GLY A 24 26.57 -8.64 -1.39
C GLY A 24 26.10 -10.06 -1.69
N VAL A 25 25.02 -10.15 -2.45
CA VAL A 25 24.44 -11.42 -2.93
C VAL A 25 24.27 -11.35 -4.45
N SER A 26 24.14 -12.51 -5.09
CA SER A 26 23.82 -12.56 -6.52
C SER A 26 22.94 -13.74 -6.85
N PHE A 27 22.06 -13.58 -7.83
CA PHE A 27 21.17 -14.62 -8.31
C PHE A 27 21.00 -14.52 -9.82
N PHE A 28 20.71 -15.66 -10.44
CA PHE A 28 20.32 -15.71 -11.84
C PHE A 28 18.83 -15.46 -11.96
N THR A 29 18.42 -14.77 -13.04
CA THR A 29 16.99 -14.69 -13.34
C THR A 29 16.42 -16.09 -13.62
N ALA A 30 15.16 -16.30 -13.26
CA ALA A 30 14.47 -17.56 -13.55
C ALA A 30 14.37 -17.90 -15.05
N ALA A 31 14.44 -16.90 -15.94
CA ALA A 31 14.30 -17.10 -17.37
C ALA A 31 15.57 -17.61 -18.07
N THR A 32 16.76 -17.31 -17.53
CA THR A 32 18.03 -17.68 -18.14
C THR A 32 19.17 -17.74 -17.13
N VAL A 33 20.12 -18.64 -17.37
CA VAL A 33 21.38 -18.73 -16.60
C VAL A 33 22.42 -17.70 -17.04
N SER A 34 22.10 -16.85 -18.00
CA SER A 34 23.03 -15.87 -18.57
C SER A 34 22.72 -14.43 -18.18
N GLU A 35 21.77 -14.20 -17.28
CA GLU A 35 21.49 -12.89 -16.69
C GLU A 35 21.60 -12.99 -15.18
N ILE A 36 22.36 -12.06 -14.59
CA ILE A 36 22.71 -12.04 -13.18
C ILE A 36 22.30 -10.71 -12.59
N TYR A 37 21.64 -10.79 -11.44
CA TYR A 37 21.47 -9.68 -10.52
C TYR A 37 22.52 -9.76 -9.44
N SER A 38 23.19 -8.64 -9.17
CA SER A 38 24.03 -8.44 -8.00
C SER A 38 23.37 -7.41 -7.10
N VAL A 39 23.26 -7.73 -5.81
CA VAL A 39 22.55 -6.88 -4.84
C VAL A 39 23.46 -6.57 -3.67
N THR A 40 23.59 -5.29 -3.36
CA THR A 40 24.42 -4.77 -2.25
C THR A 40 23.67 -3.69 -1.49
N SER A 41 24.07 -3.44 -0.24
CA SER A 41 23.57 -2.30 0.53
C SER A 41 24.69 -1.67 1.35
N ASP A 42 24.69 -0.35 1.46
CA ASP A 42 25.58 0.40 2.36
C ASP A 42 24.93 0.68 3.73
N GLY A 43 23.74 0.11 3.98
CA GLY A 43 22.93 0.34 5.17
C GLY A 43 21.97 1.53 5.05
N THR A 44 22.11 2.37 4.04
CA THR A 44 21.18 3.47 3.73
C THR A 44 20.39 3.16 2.47
N TYR A 45 21.07 2.70 1.42
CA TYR A 45 20.48 2.39 0.13
C TYR A 45 20.75 0.93 -0.24
N LEU A 46 19.87 0.38 -1.08
CA LEU A 46 20.06 -0.91 -1.72
C LEU A 46 20.35 -0.68 -3.20
N THR A 47 21.40 -1.30 -3.72
CA THR A 47 21.75 -1.25 -5.14
C THR A 47 21.54 -2.62 -5.76
N ILE A 48 20.76 -2.66 -6.84
CA ILE A 48 20.56 -3.83 -7.70
C ILE A 48 21.23 -3.53 -9.04
N TYR A 49 22.23 -4.33 -9.40
CA TYR A 49 22.90 -4.27 -10.68
C TYR A 49 22.49 -5.47 -11.53
N CYS A 50 22.04 -5.25 -12.75
CA CYS A 50 21.66 -6.29 -13.70
C CYS A 50 22.61 -6.31 -14.91
N TYR A 51 23.08 -7.49 -15.28
CA TYR A 51 23.89 -7.68 -16.48
C TYR A 51 23.77 -9.09 -17.05
N LYS A 52 23.98 -9.18 -18.37
CA LYS A 52 24.12 -10.46 -19.07
C LYS A 52 25.58 -10.89 -19.16
N VAL A 53 25.81 -12.18 -18.99
CA VAL A 53 27.12 -12.83 -19.11
C VAL A 53 27.41 -13.10 -20.59
N PRO A 54 28.57 -12.68 -21.13
CA PRO A 54 28.98 -13.03 -22.48
C PRO A 54 29.00 -14.56 -22.70
N PRO A 55 28.67 -15.06 -23.91
CA PRO A 55 28.60 -14.34 -25.18
C PRO A 55 27.19 -13.88 -25.59
N GLU A 56 26.24 -13.78 -24.66
CA GLU A 56 24.86 -13.42 -25.01
C GLU A 56 24.76 -12.09 -25.77
N PRO A 57 23.97 -12.04 -26.86
CA PRO A 57 23.82 -10.84 -27.64
C PRO A 57 23.01 -9.80 -26.85
N MET A 58 23.60 -8.62 -26.64
CA MET A 58 22.99 -7.47 -25.95
C MET A 58 22.08 -6.71 -26.92
N THR A 59 20.98 -7.36 -27.33
CA THR A 59 20.06 -6.82 -28.33
C THR A 59 19.03 -5.86 -27.74
N GLY A 60 18.88 -5.84 -26.40
CA GLY A 60 17.87 -5.04 -25.72
C GLY A 60 16.45 -5.58 -25.88
N ILE A 61 16.30 -6.83 -26.34
CA ILE A 61 15.03 -7.55 -26.49
C ILE A 61 14.93 -8.68 -25.45
N GLY A 62 15.76 -8.61 -24.40
CA GLY A 62 15.89 -9.65 -23.39
C GLY A 62 14.65 -9.86 -22.53
N THR A 63 14.26 -11.13 -22.39
CA THR A 63 13.27 -11.58 -21.41
C THR A 63 13.99 -11.86 -20.07
N GLY A 64 14.02 -10.92 -19.13
CA GLY A 64 14.66 -11.16 -17.83
C GLY A 64 14.82 -9.96 -16.89
N ASN A 65 14.87 -8.74 -17.42
CA ASN A 65 15.31 -7.52 -16.70
C ASN A 65 14.24 -6.87 -15.78
N ASN A 66 13.59 -7.64 -14.92
CA ASN A 66 12.26 -7.34 -14.41
C ASN A 66 12.13 -7.49 -12.89
N ILE A 67 12.56 -6.49 -12.12
CA ILE A 67 12.22 -6.38 -10.70
C ILE A 67 10.76 -5.93 -10.57
N VAL A 68 10.00 -6.63 -9.73
CA VAL A 68 8.60 -6.34 -9.41
C VAL A 68 8.53 -5.57 -8.09
N ALA A 69 9.23 -6.04 -7.08
CA ALA A 69 9.21 -5.42 -5.76
C ALA A 69 10.45 -5.81 -4.97
N VAL A 70 10.77 -4.98 -3.98
CA VAL A 70 11.82 -5.27 -2.99
C VAL A 70 11.31 -4.89 -1.60
N ARG A 71 11.48 -5.79 -0.64
CA ARG A 71 11.05 -5.59 0.76
C ARG A 71 12.16 -5.92 1.75
N LEU A 72 12.36 -5.07 2.73
CA LEU A 72 13.13 -5.37 3.93
C LEU A 72 12.24 -6.12 4.92
N ASP A 73 12.59 -7.38 5.20
CA ASP A 73 11.89 -8.20 6.19
C ASP A 73 12.51 -8.03 7.59
N GLY A 74 11.69 -8.17 8.64
CA GLY A 74 12.17 -8.16 10.02
C GLY A 74 12.62 -6.80 10.53
N VAL A 75 12.11 -5.72 9.93
CA VAL A 75 12.27 -4.36 10.46
C VAL A 75 11.43 -4.25 11.73
N LEU A 76 12.04 -3.83 12.84
CA LEU A 76 11.42 -3.91 14.18
C LEU A 76 10.08 -3.17 14.27
N GLU A 77 10.00 -2.00 13.63
CA GLU A 77 8.81 -1.14 13.59
C GLU A 77 7.82 -1.53 12.47
N HIS A 78 8.23 -2.42 11.54
CA HIS A 78 7.43 -2.90 10.40
C HIS A 78 7.45 -4.43 10.32
N PRO A 79 6.70 -5.14 11.18
CA PRO A 79 6.67 -6.61 11.19
C PRO A 79 6.16 -7.22 9.87
N GLU A 80 5.33 -6.50 9.12
CA GLU A 80 4.85 -6.81 7.76
C GLU A 80 5.94 -6.66 6.68
N GLY A 81 7.01 -5.92 7.00
CA GLY A 81 8.15 -5.63 6.14
C GLY A 81 8.00 -4.32 5.36
N LEU A 82 9.12 -3.64 5.14
CA LEU A 82 9.16 -2.32 4.52
C LEU A 82 9.51 -2.45 3.02
N TYR A 83 8.58 -2.08 2.15
CA TYR A 83 8.80 -2.08 0.70
C TYR A 83 9.64 -0.88 0.26
N ALA A 84 10.36 -1.03 -0.85
CA ALA A 84 11.05 0.09 -1.48
C ALA A 84 10.03 1.17 -1.87
N SER A 85 10.28 2.40 -1.45
CA SER A 85 9.35 3.53 -1.63
C SER A 85 9.96 4.68 -2.44
N THR A 86 11.25 4.61 -2.79
CA THR A 86 11.94 5.67 -3.53
C THR A 86 13.00 5.12 -4.47
N ILE A 87 13.03 5.66 -5.69
CA ILE A 87 14.15 5.50 -6.62
C ILE A 87 15.16 6.62 -6.36
N VAL A 88 16.33 6.26 -5.82
CA VAL A 88 17.42 7.21 -5.52
C VAL A 88 18.19 7.58 -6.78
N SER A 89 18.56 6.57 -7.56
CA SER A 89 19.19 6.71 -8.86
C SER A 89 18.95 5.45 -9.70
N TYR A 90 19.13 5.57 -11.00
CA TYR A 90 18.98 4.46 -11.93
C TYR A 90 19.87 4.65 -13.15
N VAL A 91 20.25 3.53 -13.76
CA VAL A 91 20.83 3.44 -15.09
C VAL A 91 20.07 2.34 -15.82
N VAL A 92 19.56 2.62 -17.00
CA VAL A 92 18.96 1.60 -17.87
C VAL A 92 19.97 1.16 -18.93
N GLY A 93 20.14 -0.15 -19.06
CA GLY A 93 20.94 -0.77 -20.09
C GLY A 93 20.28 -0.69 -21.46
N VAL A 94 20.92 -1.30 -22.46
CA VAL A 94 20.43 -1.28 -23.84
C VAL A 94 19.04 -1.93 -23.92
N GLY A 95 18.06 -1.21 -24.48
CA GLY A 95 16.67 -1.68 -24.58
C GLY A 95 15.85 -1.56 -23.29
N GLY A 96 16.40 -0.95 -22.24
CA GLY A 96 15.65 -0.63 -21.04
C GLY A 96 14.67 0.51 -21.27
N VAL A 97 13.61 0.53 -20.46
CA VAL A 97 12.59 1.58 -20.43
C VAL A 97 12.74 2.33 -19.13
N GLU A 98 13.24 3.55 -19.20
CA GLU A 98 13.54 4.38 -18.04
C GLU A 98 12.32 4.55 -17.11
N GLU A 99 11.15 4.82 -17.66
CA GLU A 99 9.91 5.05 -16.91
C GLU A 99 9.45 3.82 -16.12
N SER A 100 9.81 2.62 -16.54
CA SER A 100 9.43 1.39 -15.83
C SER A 100 10.08 1.23 -14.45
N ARG A 101 11.11 2.04 -14.12
CA ARG A 101 11.80 2.00 -12.82
C ARG A 101 10.87 2.12 -11.62
N TRP A 102 9.78 2.87 -11.79
CA TRP A 102 8.79 3.11 -10.74
C TRP A 102 7.98 1.86 -10.42
N ASN A 103 7.97 0.86 -11.30
CA ASN A 103 7.26 -0.39 -11.09
C ASN A 103 7.93 -1.30 -10.06
N ALA A 104 9.13 -0.97 -9.57
CA ALA A 104 9.78 -1.66 -8.46
C ALA A 104 9.37 -1.15 -7.06
N LEU A 105 8.55 -0.09 -6.99
CA LEU A 105 8.12 0.52 -5.73
C LEU A 105 6.79 -0.07 -5.25
N GLY A 106 6.65 -0.23 -3.95
CA GLY A 106 5.45 -0.78 -3.31
C GLY A 106 5.39 -2.31 -3.33
N PRO A 107 4.23 -2.89 -2.96
CA PRO A 107 4.04 -4.33 -2.88
C PRO A 107 3.99 -4.97 -4.27
N GLU A 108 4.32 -6.26 -4.34
CA GLU A 108 4.36 -7.04 -5.58
C GLU A 108 2.99 -7.22 -6.26
N THR A 109 1.90 -6.92 -5.54
CA THR A 109 0.53 -6.93 -6.03
C THR A 109 0.14 -5.62 -6.71
N GLN A 110 0.90 -4.54 -6.49
CA GLN A 110 0.68 -3.26 -7.13
C GLN A 110 1.21 -3.30 -8.56
N VAL A 111 0.34 -3.02 -9.53
CA VAL A 111 0.79 -2.74 -10.89
C VAL A 111 1.37 -1.33 -10.87
N GLY A 112 2.66 -1.22 -11.20
CA GLY A 112 3.33 0.08 -11.24
C GLY A 112 2.63 1.06 -12.18
N PRO A 113 2.75 2.38 -11.94
CA PRO A 113 1.92 3.39 -12.61
C PRO A 113 2.24 3.58 -14.11
N TYR A 114 3.25 2.89 -14.64
CA TYR A 114 3.71 3.05 -16.02
C TYR A 114 3.45 1.80 -16.86
N MET A 115 2.81 2.02 -18.02
CA MET A 115 2.54 1.03 -19.07
C MET A 115 1.66 -0.16 -18.65
N ASP A 116 1.00 -0.10 -17.49
CA ASP A 116 0.29 -1.22 -16.87
C ASP A 116 1.15 -2.50 -16.77
N LEU A 117 2.48 -2.33 -16.70
CA LEU A 117 3.43 -3.42 -16.56
C LEU A 117 3.73 -3.66 -15.07
N PRO A 118 3.70 -4.91 -14.58
CA PRO A 118 3.91 -5.20 -13.16
C PRO A 118 5.40 -5.26 -12.77
N TYR A 119 6.31 -4.80 -13.62
CA TYR A 119 7.76 -4.92 -13.40
C TYR A 119 8.56 -3.82 -14.11
N THR A 120 9.81 -3.64 -13.69
CA THR A 120 10.81 -2.83 -14.40
C THR A 120 11.20 -3.48 -15.73
N ALA A 121 11.68 -2.70 -16.69
CA ALA A 121 12.39 -3.16 -17.87
C ALA A 121 13.77 -2.49 -17.86
N MET A 122 14.71 -3.03 -17.08
CA MET A 122 15.99 -2.37 -16.82
C MET A 122 16.94 -2.34 -18.03
N GLY A 123 16.71 -3.19 -19.03
CA GLY A 123 17.56 -3.28 -20.23
C GLY A 123 18.78 -4.18 -20.04
N ASP A 124 19.37 -4.59 -21.16
CA ASP A 124 20.53 -5.47 -21.19
C ASP A 124 21.81 -4.70 -20.82
N TYR A 125 22.56 -5.24 -19.86
CA TYR A 125 23.94 -4.81 -19.50
C TYR A 125 24.08 -3.40 -18.92
N GLY A 126 24.75 -3.29 -17.76
CA GLY A 126 25.08 -1.99 -17.17
C GLY A 126 23.92 -1.32 -16.46
N SER A 127 22.84 -2.06 -16.21
CA SER A 127 21.64 -1.52 -15.59
C SER A 127 21.79 -1.50 -14.08
N GLU A 128 21.37 -0.41 -13.46
CA GLU A 128 21.47 -0.19 -12.02
C GLU A 128 20.16 0.40 -11.51
N LEU A 129 19.71 -0.09 -10.36
CA LEU A 129 18.57 0.45 -9.64
C LEU A 129 18.99 0.65 -8.18
N VAL A 130 18.97 1.91 -7.73
CA VAL A 130 19.27 2.26 -6.34
C VAL A 130 17.98 2.65 -5.64
N LEU A 131 17.66 1.92 -4.59
CA LEU A 131 16.40 1.99 -3.84
C LEU A 131 16.65 2.53 -2.44
N ALA A 132 15.72 3.35 -1.96
CA ALA A 132 15.60 3.67 -0.54
C ALA A 132 14.29 3.13 0.03
N PHE A 133 14.34 2.86 1.32
CA PHE A 133 13.24 2.39 2.13
C PHE A 133 12.93 3.49 3.12
N MET A 134 12.04 4.40 2.71
CA MET A 134 11.54 5.42 3.60
C MET A 134 10.29 4.85 4.26
N TYR A 135 10.34 4.78 5.59
CA TYR A 135 9.13 4.80 6.37
C TYR A 135 8.71 6.26 6.50
N VAL A 136 7.53 6.57 5.99
CA VAL A 136 6.86 7.80 6.39
C VAL A 136 6.05 7.39 7.60
N ASP A 137 6.41 7.93 8.76
CA ASP A 137 5.50 7.96 9.89
C ASP A 137 4.30 8.78 9.38
N VAL A 138 3.29 8.09 8.86
CA VAL A 138 2.06 8.76 8.45
C VAL A 138 1.47 9.16 9.78
N GLU A 139 1.54 10.46 10.09
CA GLU A 139 0.88 11.02 11.25
C GLU A 139 -0.58 10.57 11.14
N GLN A 140 -0.94 9.60 11.99
CA GLN A 140 -2.26 9.01 12.05
C GLN A 140 -2.90 9.57 13.30
N ILE A 141 -3.97 10.34 13.10
CA ILE A 141 -4.73 10.92 14.20
C ILE A 141 -5.91 10.00 14.53
N ASP A 142 -6.11 9.76 15.82
CA ASP A 142 -7.22 8.97 16.34
C ASP A 142 -8.49 9.82 16.34
N ALA A 143 -9.44 9.50 15.47
CA ALA A 143 -10.75 10.13 15.43
C ALA A 143 -11.73 9.42 16.37
N THR A 144 -12.67 10.16 16.95
CA THR A 144 -13.85 9.56 17.57
C THR A 144 -14.82 9.12 16.48
N LEU A 145 -15.37 7.91 16.59
CA LEU A 145 -16.37 7.38 15.67
C LEU A 145 -17.62 7.00 16.46
N ASP A 146 -18.78 7.49 16.01
CA ASP A 146 -20.10 6.98 16.42
C ASP A 146 -20.78 6.34 15.20
N PHE A 147 -20.96 5.02 15.23
CA PHE A 147 -21.63 4.26 14.19
C PHE A 147 -23.10 4.06 14.52
N ASP A 148 -23.96 4.57 13.66
CA ASP A 148 -25.40 4.54 13.87
C ASP A 148 -26.09 3.74 12.75
N PRO A 149 -26.73 2.59 13.07
CA PRO A 149 -27.15 2.14 14.39
C PRO A 149 -26.14 1.25 15.13
N ASP A 150 -26.12 1.34 16.47
CA ASP A 150 -25.44 0.41 17.41
C ASP A 150 -25.76 -1.07 17.18
N THR A 151 -26.92 -1.35 16.59
CA THR A 151 -27.35 -2.71 16.24
C THR A 151 -27.68 -2.82 14.76
N VAL A 152 -26.83 -3.55 14.04
CA VAL A 152 -27.06 -3.92 12.65
C VAL A 152 -27.91 -5.19 12.60
N ASN A 153 -29.21 -4.99 12.37
CA ASN A 153 -30.11 -6.07 11.95
C ASN A 153 -30.09 -6.18 10.41
N PRO A 154 -29.65 -7.32 9.83
CA PRO A 154 -29.68 -7.55 8.39
C PRO A 154 -31.08 -7.53 7.77
N LYS A 155 -32.13 -7.77 8.56
CA LYS A 155 -33.53 -7.77 8.12
C LYS A 155 -34.16 -6.37 8.10
N SER A 156 -33.46 -5.34 8.59
CA SER A 156 -33.96 -3.96 8.56
C SER A 156 -33.93 -3.41 7.13
N ASN A 157 -35.02 -2.72 6.73
CA ASN A 157 -35.15 -2.08 5.41
C ASN A 157 -34.50 -0.69 5.32
N GLY A 158 -33.59 -0.35 6.24
CA GLY A 158 -32.86 0.91 6.19
C GLY A 158 -31.91 0.92 4.99
N LYS A 159 -31.79 2.06 4.30
CA LYS A 159 -30.86 2.19 3.17
C LYS A 159 -29.43 2.52 3.62
N TRP A 160 -29.31 3.23 4.72
CA TRP A 160 -28.05 3.82 5.15
C TRP A 160 -27.67 3.34 6.55
N VAL A 161 -26.36 3.33 6.79
CA VAL A 161 -25.79 3.55 8.12
C VAL A 161 -25.19 4.95 8.12
N THR A 162 -25.17 5.58 9.28
CA THR A 162 -24.64 6.94 9.48
C THR A 162 -23.44 6.82 10.40
N CYS A 163 -22.36 7.51 10.08
CA CYS A 163 -21.23 7.64 10.98
C CYS A 163 -21.00 9.12 11.27
N TYR A 164 -20.72 9.43 12.53
CA TYR A 164 -20.23 10.73 12.97
C TYR A 164 -18.75 10.57 13.28
N ILE A 165 -17.94 11.44 12.69
CA ILE A 165 -16.48 11.39 12.79
C ILE A 165 -16.03 12.73 13.35
N GLU A 166 -15.36 12.69 14.49
CA GLU A 166 -14.77 13.86 15.14
C GLU A 166 -13.25 13.71 15.16
N LEU A 167 -12.55 14.74 14.71
CA LEU A 167 -11.09 14.78 14.77
C LEU A 167 -10.63 15.39 16.11
N PRO A 168 -9.43 15.04 16.62
CA PRO A 168 -8.88 15.64 17.83
C PRO A 168 -8.83 17.18 17.80
N GLU A 169 -8.83 17.80 18.98
CA GLU A 169 -8.67 19.25 19.12
C GLU A 169 -7.46 19.76 18.31
N GLY A 170 -7.72 20.71 17.40
CA GLY A 170 -6.71 21.31 16.53
C GLY A 170 -6.82 20.90 15.05
N TYR A 171 -7.66 19.92 14.73
CA TYR A 171 -7.99 19.54 13.36
C TYR A 171 -9.41 19.96 12.99
N ASP A 172 -9.63 20.40 11.75
CA ASP A 172 -10.94 20.79 11.24
C ASP A 172 -11.54 19.62 10.43
N PRO A 173 -12.75 19.13 10.75
CA PRO A 173 -13.40 18.10 9.93
C PRO A 173 -13.65 18.56 8.49
N GLU A 174 -13.68 19.87 8.18
CA GLU A 174 -13.74 20.38 6.80
C GLU A 174 -12.48 20.06 6.00
N ASP A 175 -11.33 19.79 6.64
CA ASP A 175 -10.08 19.40 5.97
C ASP A 175 -10.06 17.93 5.55
N ILE A 176 -11.10 17.13 5.87
CA ILE A 176 -11.19 15.74 5.44
C ILE A 176 -11.46 15.67 3.93
N ASP A 177 -10.61 14.96 3.18
CA ASP A 177 -10.94 14.55 1.82
C ASP A 177 -12.02 13.47 1.88
N LEU A 178 -13.28 13.88 1.78
CA LEU A 178 -14.45 12.99 1.85
C LEU A 178 -14.39 11.84 0.84
N SER A 179 -13.70 12.00 -0.29
CA SER A 179 -13.59 10.96 -1.32
C SER A 179 -12.66 9.82 -0.93
N SER A 180 -11.81 10.05 0.07
CA SER A 180 -10.90 9.05 0.63
C SER A 180 -11.54 8.19 1.73
N VAL A 181 -12.68 8.61 2.29
CA VAL A 181 -13.25 7.99 3.49
C VAL A 181 -13.84 6.62 3.18
N MET A 182 -13.35 5.61 3.92
CA MET A 182 -13.74 4.21 3.78
C MET A 182 -14.17 3.62 5.11
N LEU A 183 -15.28 2.87 5.11
CA LEU A 183 -15.68 2.01 6.22
C LEU A 183 -15.15 0.60 6.02
N ASN A 184 -14.47 0.07 7.04
CA ASN A 184 -13.78 -1.23 7.04
C ASN A 184 -12.89 -1.41 5.80
N GLU A 185 -12.22 -0.34 5.36
CA GLU A 185 -11.39 -0.28 4.14
C GLU A 185 -12.09 -0.73 2.84
N ALA A 186 -13.43 -0.82 2.84
CA ALA A 186 -14.18 -1.53 1.81
C ALA A 186 -15.37 -0.75 1.25
N VAL A 187 -16.05 0.05 2.07
CA VAL A 187 -17.27 0.76 1.68
C VAL A 187 -17.02 2.27 1.66
N PRO A 188 -17.02 2.92 0.49
CA PRO A 188 -16.81 4.36 0.41
C PRO A 188 -18.02 5.14 0.96
N ALA A 189 -17.75 6.34 1.48
CA ALA A 189 -18.81 7.28 1.84
C ALA A 189 -19.66 7.70 0.62
N ASP A 190 -20.97 7.85 0.80
CA ASP A 190 -21.88 8.31 -0.24
C ASP A 190 -21.85 9.84 -0.36
N LEU A 191 -21.06 10.33 -1.32
CA LEU A 191 -20.90 11.77 -1.59
C LEU A 191 -22.12 12.44 -2.22
N SER A 192 -23.17 11.69 -2.58
CA SER A 192 -24.42 12.29 -3.07
C SER A 192 -25.27 12.89 -1.94
N HIS A 193 -24.92 12.57 -0.69
CA HIS A 193 -25.46 13.20 0.50
C HIS A 193 -24.46 14.23 1.01
N VAL A 194 -24.96 15.44 1.30
CA VAL A 194 -24.13 16.53 1.82
C VAL A 194 -23.64 16.11 3.20
N ALA A 195 -22.32 16.13 3.39
CA ALA A 195 -21.70 16.05 4.71
C ALA A 195 -22.33 17.14 5.60
N ALA A 196 -22.87 16.75 6.75
CA ALA A 196 -23.37 17.71 7.72
C ALA A 196 -22.31 17.89 8.79
N TYR A 197 -21.89 19.13 8.99
CA TYR A 197 -20.99 19.51 10.07
C TYR A 197 -21.83 19.99 11.25
N GLY A 198 -21.50 19.52 12.46
CA GLY A 198 -22.23 19.83 13.69
C GLY A 198 -21.45 19.36 14.90
N ASP A 199 -22.02 19.50 16.08
CA ASP A 199 -21.48 19.01 17.35
C ASP A 199 -22.49 17.98 17.86
N ALA A 200 -22.24 16.71 17.55
CA ALA A 200 -23.16 15.61 17.77
C ALA A 200 -23.20 15.20 19.25
N ASP A 201 -22.08 15.30 19.95
CA ASP A 201 -21.92 14.85 21.34
C ASP A 201 -22.00 15.98 22.38
N GLY A 202 -21.92 17.24 21.94
CA GLY A 202 -22.11 18.44 22.73
C GLY A 202 -20.85 18.94 23.44
N ASP A 203 -19.66 18.65 22.92
CA ASP A 203 -18.37 19.02 23.50
C ASP A 203 -17.73 20.29 22.90
N ASP A 204 -18.44 20.96 21.99
CA ASP A 204 -18.01 22.12 21.19
C ASP A 204 -16.92 21.83 20.13
N ILE A 205 -16.60 20.56 19.84
CA ILE A 205 -15.82 20.11 18.67
C ILE A 205 -16.78 19.72 17.54
N ALA A 206 -16.36 19.90 16.29
CA ALA A 206 -17.22 19.62 15.15
C ALA A 206 -17.01 18.19 14.61
N ASP A 207 -18.10 17.45 14.45
CA ASP A 207 -18.18 16.21 13.71
C ASP A 207 -18.52 16.43 12.24
N VAL A 208 -18.09 15.49 11.40
CA VAL A 208 -18.66 15.25 10.08
C VAL A 208 -19.60 14.05 10.10
N MET A 209 -20.85 14.24 9.65
CA MET A 209 -21.80 13.16 9.44
C MET A 209 -21.73 12.63 8.00
N LEU A 210 -21.40 11.35 7.86
CA LEU A 210 -21.32 10.65 6.58
C LEU A 210 -22.29 9.45 6.53
N LYS A 211 -22.69 9.07 5.32
CA LYS A 211 -23.59 7.94 5.07
C LYS A 211 -22.92 6.88 4.22
N PHE A 212 -23.18 5.63 4.56
CA PHE A 212 -22.67 4.46 3.85
C PHE A 212 -23.82 3.53 3.46
N ASP A 213 -23.73 2.91 2.29
CA ASP A 213 -24.73 1.95 1.83
C ASP A 213 -24.81 0.76 2.79
N ARG A 214 -25.99 0.55 3.37
CA ARG A 214 -26.17 -0.45 4.43
C ARG A 214 -25.92 -1.88 3.93
N GLU A 215 -26.30 -2.19 2.69
CA GLU A 215 -26.13 -3.53 2.13
C GLU A 215 -24.64 -3.83 1.92
N ALA A 216 -23.90 -2.86 1.38
CA ALA A 216 -22.44 -2.94 1.26
C ALA A 216 -21.77 -3.13 2.62
N VAL A 217 -22.13 -2.34 3.63
CA VAL A 217 -21.58 -2.46 5.00
C VAL A 217 -21.88 -3.84 5.58
N GLN A 218 -23.10 -4.35 5.46
CA GLN A 218 -23.47 -5.69 5.96
C GLN A 218 -22.67 -6.83 5.34
N ASN A 219 -22.15 -6.65 4.12
CA ASN A 219 -21.31 -7.65 3.47
C ASN A 219 -19.88 -7.67 4.02
N THR A 220 -19.47 -6.65 4.79
CA THR A 220 -18.18 -6.59 5.48
C THR A 220 -18.23 -7.18 6.90
N LEU A 221 -19.43 -7.35 7.47
CA LEU A 221 -19.61 -7.70 8.87
C LEU A 221 -19.88 -9.19 9.10
N MET A 222 -19.32 -9.72 10.20
CA MET A 222 -19.68 -11.03 10.74
C MET A 222 -20.64 -10.87 11.94
N PRO A 223 -21.66 -11.73 12.10
CA PRO A 223 -22.55 -11.67 13.27
C PRO A 223 -21.80 -11.81 14.61
N GLY A 224 -22.20 -11.03 15.61
CA GLY A 224 -21.58 -11.01 16.93
C GLY A 224 -22.13 -9.90 17.83
N GLU A 225 -21.96 -10.03 19.15
CA GLU A 225 -22.39 -9.02 20.14
C GLU A 225 -21.36 -7.89 20.33
N SER A 226 -20.14 -8.07 19.82
CA SER A 226 -19.06 -7.08 19.88
C SER A 226 -18.26 -7.20 18.60
N VAL A 227 -18.66 -6.40 17.62
CA VAL A 227 -18.03 -6.33 16.29
C VAL A 227 -17.46 -4.93 16.13
N GLN A 228 -16.14 -4.84 16.02
CA GLN A 228 -15.48 -3.56 15.76
C GLN A 228 -15.71 -3.15 14.31
N VAL A 229 -16.02 -1.88 14.11
CA VAL A 229 -16.02 -1.21 12.82
C VAL A 229 -14.98 -0.09 12.86
N GLU A 230 -14.43 0.21 11.69
CA GLU A 230 -13.43 1.26 11.52
C GLU A 230 -13.85 2.16 10.37
N VAL A 231 -13.66 3.47 10.54
CA VAL A 231 -13.69 4.44 9.46
C VAL A 231 -12.32 5.10 9.39
N SER A 232 -11.75 5.13 8.19
CA SER A 232 -10.47 5.78 7.93
C SER A 232 -10.54 6.66 6.69
N GLY A 233 -9.61 7.61 6.60
CA GLY A 233 -9.50 8.53 5.48
C GLY A 233 -8.25 9.41 5.58
N VAL A 234 -8.16 10.41 4.72
CA VAL A 234 -7.07 11.39 4.73
C VAL A 234 -7.60 12.82 4.77
N LEU A 235 -6.82 13.71 5.37
CA LEU A 235 -7.00 15.15 5.29
C LEU A 235 -6.37 15.69 3.99
N GLU A 236 -6.73 16.92 3.59
CA GLU A 236 -6.21 17.58 2.39
C GLU A 236 -4.68 17.72 2.38
N ASP A 237 -4.04 17.75 3.55
CA ASP A 237 -2.59 17.84 3.71
C ASP A 237 -1.86 16.47 3.72
N GLY A 238 -2.63 15.37 3.65
CA GLY A 238 -2.14 14.00 3.59
C GLY A 238 -2.00 13.30 4.95
N ILE A 239 -2.38 13.95 6.06
CA ILE A 239 -2.50 13.30 7.37
C ILE A 239 -3.60 12.23 7.29
N VAL A 240 -3.33 11.04 7.83
CA VAL A 240 -4.32 9.94 7.86
C VAL A 240 -5.10 10.04 9.17
N PHE A 241 -6.37 9.67 9.17
CA PHE A 241 -7.13 9.47 10.40
C PHE A 241 -7.82 8.10 10.41
N SER A 242 -8.09 7.61 11.61
CA SER A 242 -8.95 6.44 11.83
C SER A 242 -9.75 6.60 13.10
N GLY A 243 -11.03 6.21 13.06
CA GLY A 243 -11.87 6.05 14.24
C GLY A 243 -12.47 4.66 14.26
N THR A 244 -12.72 4.14 15.47
CA THR A 244 -13.36 2.82 15.65
C THR A 244 -14.55 2.91 16.59
N ASP A 245 -15.53 2.05 16.35
CA ASP A 245 -16.69 1.86 17.21
C ASP A 245 -17.02 0.37 17.33
N THR A 246 -17.78 -0.03 18.34
CA THR A 246 -18.16 -1.41 18.61
C THR A 246 -19.67 -1.58 18.61
N ILE A 247 -20.15 -2.38 17.66
CA ILE A 247 -21.58 -2.60 17.43
C ILE A 247 -22.01 -4.05 17.69
N THR A 248 -23.31 -4.27 17.75
CA THR A 248 -23.94 -5.60 17.69
C THR A 248 -24.42 -5.91 16.27
N VAL A 249 -24.05 -7.08 15.75
CA VAL A 249 -24.51 -7.57 14.44
C VAL A 249 -25.36 -8.82 14.64
N LEU A 250 -26.64 -8.72 14.32
CA LEU A 250 -27.56 -9.85 14.43
C LEU A 250 -27.33 -10.86 13.29
N ASP A 251 -27.60 -12.14 13.58
CA ASP A 251 -27.58 -13.19 12.57
C ASP A 251 -28.66 -12.94 11.50
N LYS A 252 -28.39 -13.41 10.28
CA LYS A 252 -29.33 -13.33 9.15
C LYS A 252 -30.53 -14.29 9.31
N ASN A 253 -30.44 -15.23 10.26
CA ASN A 253 -31.44 -16.28 10.54
C ASN A 253 -32.72 -15.79 11.21
#